data_AF-A0AAP3BC89-F1
#
_entry.id   AF-A0AAP3BC89-F1
#
_cell.length_a   1.000
_cell.length_b   1.000
_cell.length_c   1.000
_cell.angle_alpha   90.00
_cell.angle_beta   90.00
_cell.angle_gamma   90.00
#
_symmetry.space_group_name_H-M   'P 1'
#
loop_
_entity.id
_entity.type
_entity.pdbx_description
1 polymer ?
#
loop_
_entity_poly.entity_id
_entity_poly.type
_entity_poly.pdbx_seq_one_letter_code
_entity_poly.pdbx_strand_id
1 'polypeptide(L)'
;MANYIRFDWAMKRLLRNKANYAVLEGFMCSLLNENFKINRFLDSESNQQTENDKFNRVDILAENEKGEFIIFEIQNTREHTYFHRMLYGVSKVITDNISLGDDYDKVRKVYSINIVYFTLGQAKDYVYHGKTMFQGLHQPNDILKLSNRQSELFFGDEIPQGRKTNREAGDIFPEYYLLCVNNFDKLAVNNLDEWIEFLKTGEISEAAQAPGLADARKCLDIDKLTVAEKNDYVRHMENLRYQRSVIKTGYDDGWQKGLADGREEGREEGRAEGRAEGRAEGRAEGREEGREEGRAEGLAEGLAEGENKANIATAQRLLAMGLSTDQVSAATQLPIEHIEKLKSSLDTK
;
A
#
# COMPACT_ATOMS: atom_id res chain seq x y z
N MET A 1 6.23 -33.81 21.03
CA MET A 1 5.37 -32.67 20.60
C MET A 1 4.13 -33.27 19.98
N ALA A 2 2.95 -32.90 20.47
CA ALA A 2 1.71 -33.35 19.87
C ALA A 2 1.64 -32.78 18.44
N ASN A 3 1.56 -33.67 17.45
CA ASN A 3 1.64 -33.30 16.05
C ASN A 3 0.19 -33.13 15.57
N TYR A 4 -0.36 -31.92 15.69
CA TYR A 4 -1.72 -31.65 15.22
C TYR A 4 -1.73 -31.28 13.74
N ILE A 5 -2.84 -31.62 13.08
CA ILE A 5 -3.10 -31.25 11.70
C ILE A 5 -3.34 -29.74 11.63
N ARG A 6 -2.74 -29.08 10.64
CA ARG A 6 -2.95 -27.65 10.39
C ARG A 6 -4.44 -27.34 10.18
N PHE A 7 -4.95 -26.31 10.86
CA PHE A 7 -6.38 -25.99 10.90
C PHE A 7 -6.98 -25.70 9.52
N ASP A 8 -6.21 -25.10 8.60
CA ASP A 8 -6.65 -24.82 7.22
C ASP A 8 -6.98 -26.08 6.42
N TRP A 9 -6.19 -27.15 6.58
CA TRP A 9 -6.44 -28.44 5.96
C TRP A 9 -7.66 -29.12 6.60
N ALA A 10 -7.74 -29.06 7.94
CA ALA A 10 -8.83 -29.67 8.69
C ALA A 10 -10.18 -29.03 8.37
N MET A 11 -10.23 -27.70 8.22
CA MET A 11 -11.42 -26.95 7.81
C MET A 11 -12.00 -27.44 6.48
N LYS A 12 -11.13 -27.71 5.50
CA LYS A 12 -11.55 -28.12 4.16
C LYS A 12 -12.07 -29.56 4.09
N ARG A 13 -11.84 -30.36 5.13
CA ARG A 13 -12.07 -31.81 5.11
C ARG A 13 -12.81 -32.31 6.35
N LEU A 14 -12.16 -32.25 7.51
CA LEU A 14 -12.64 -32.85 8.76
C LEU A 14 -13.76 -32.02 9.42
N LEU A 15 -13.59 -30.71 9.50
CA LEU A 15 -14.49 -29.84 10.27
C LEU A 15 -15.83 -29.56 9.58
N ARG A 16 -16.00 -30.02 8.34
CA ARG A 16 -17.29 -30.06 7.64
C ARG A 16 -18.22 -31.17 8.15
N ASN A 17 -17.69 -32.16 8.87
CA ASN A 17 -18.50 -33.24 9.39
C ASN A 17 -19.30 -32.78 10.63
N LYS A 18 -20.58 -33.18 10.71
CA LYS A 18 -21.45 -32.92 11.85
C LYS A 18 -20.86 -33.37 13.19
N ALA A 19 -20.08 -34.45 13.18
CA ALA A 19 -19.37 -34.92 14.38
C ALA A 19 -18.39 -33.89 14.97
N ASN A 20 -17.95 -32.91 14.18
CA ASN A 20 -16.90 -31.95 14.54
C ASN A 20 -17.42 -30.51 14.70
N TYR A 21 -18.74 -30.28 14.73
CA TYR A 21 -19.31 -28.95 14.90
C TYR A 21 -18.81 -28.25 16.17
N ALA A 22 -18.58 -29.02 17.25
CA ALA A 22 -18.09 -28.50 18.53
C ALA A 22 -16.80 -27.68 18.42
N VAL A 23 -15.94 -28.00 17.44
CA VAL A 23 -14.70 -27.25 17.18
C VAL A 23 -15.03 -25.83 16.70
N LEU A 24 -15.88 -25.70 15.67
CA LEU A 24 -16.24 -24.41 15.10
C LEU A 24 -17.21 -23.62 15.98
N GLU A 25 -18.12 -24.30 16.67
CA GLU A 25 -18.98 -23.69 17.68
C GLU A 25 -18.15 -23.09 18.80
N GLY A 26 -17.18 -23.83 19.34
CA GLY A 26 -16.31 -23.34 20.41
C GLY A 26 -15.42 -22.16 19.99
N PHE A 27 -14.91 -22.20 18.76
CA PHE A 27 -14.20 -21.08 18.17
C PHE A 27 -15.11 -19.83 18.05
N MET A 28 -16.33 -19.99 17.55
CA MET A 28 -17.29 -18.89 17.42
C MET A 28 -17.75 -18.36 18.78
N CYS A 29 -17.95 -19.23 19.79
CA CYS A 29 -18.27 -18.80 21.15
C CYS A 29 -17.17 -17.90 21.71
N SER A 30 -15.90 -18.23 21.43
CA SER A 30 -14.75 -17.44 21.89
C SER A 30 -14.63 -16.12 21.12
N LEU A 31 -14.93 -16.12 19.82
CA LEU A 31 -14.83 -14.94 18.95
C LEU A 31 -15.95 -13.92 19.21
N LEU A 32 -17.20 -14.38 19.34
CA LEU A 32 -18.37 -13.52 19.55
C LEU A 32 -18.63 -13.24 21.03
N ASN A 33 -17.99 -13.99 21.93
CA ASN A 33 -18.23 -13.96 23.37
C ASN A 33 -19.71 -14.19 23.74
N GLU A 34 -20.37 -15.07 23.00
CA GLU A 34 -21.74 -15.52 23.25
C GLU A 34 -21.88 -17.01 22.94
N ASN A 35 -22.97 -17.66 23.39
CA ASN A 35 -23.24 -19.04 23.00
C ASN A 35 -23.57 -19.10 21.50
N PHE A 36 -22.97 -20.05 20.80
CA PHE A 36 -23.11 -20.20 19.36
C PHE A 36 -23.34 -21.66 18.98
N LYS A 37 -24.36 -21.90 18.15
CA LYS A 37 -24.71 -23.22 17.65
C LYS A 37 -24.91 -23.23 16.15
N ILE A 38 -24.28 -24.20 15.49
CA ILE A 38 -24.44 -24.42 14.05
C ILE A 38 -25.65 -25.32 13.85
N ASN A 39 -26.63 -24.82 13.11
CA ASN A 39 -27.79 -25.60 12.70
C ASN A 39 -27.40 -26.58 11.58
N ARG A 40 -26.77 -26.07 10.52
CA ARG A 40 -26.32 -26.87 9.37
C ARG A 40 -25.20 -26.20 8.59
N PHE A 41 -24.44 -27.01 7.85
CA PHE A 41 -23.60 -26.51 6.75
C PHE A 41 -24.39 -26.46 5.44
N LEU A 42 -24.01 -25.51 4.61
CA LEU A 42 -24.57 -25.26 3.30
C LEU A 42 -23.51 -25.50 2.23
N ASP A 43 -23.97 -25.66 0.98
CA ASP A 43 -23.06 -25.75 -0.16
C ASP A 43 -22.20 -24.50 -0.23
N SER A 44 -20.88 -24.71 -0.31
CA SER A 44 -19.91 -23.63 -0.23
C SER A 44 -19.56 -23.04 -1.60
N GLU A 45 -20.19 -23.55 -2.66
CA GLU A 45 -20.05 -23.06 -4.04
C GLU A 45 -21.31 -22.27 -4.41
N SER A 46 -21.13 -21.09 -4.97
CA SER A 46 -22.24 -20.24 -5.42
C SER A 46 -22.90 -20.81 -6.68
N ASN A 47 -24.19 -20.55 -6.83
CA ASN A 47 -24.91 -20.90 -8.06
C ASN A 47 -24.38 -20.08 -9.25
N GLN A 48 -23.99 -20.77 -10.33
CA GLN A 48 -23.73 -20.17 -11.64
C GLN A 48 -24.98 -20.30 -12.51
N GLN A 49 -25.53 -19.18 -12.96
CA GLN A 49 -26.65 -19.15 -13.91
C GLN A 49 -26.15 -18.96 -15.35
N THR A 50 -25.01 -18.27 -15.53
CA THR A 50 -24.37 -18.08 -16.83
C THR A 50 -22.87 -18.39 -16.78
N GLU A 51 -22.27 -18.69 -17.94
CA GLU A 51 -20.81 -18.92 -18.06
C GLU A 51 -19.96 -17.71 -17.65
N ASN A 52 -20.55 -16.51 -17.65
CA ASN A 52 -19.88 -15.26 -17.28
C ASN A 52 -19.99 -14.95 -15.78
N ASP A 53 -20.73 -15.75 -15.01
CA ASP A 53 -20.89 -15.52 -13.58
C ASP A 53 -19.57 -15.80 -12.86
N LYS A 54 -19.11 -14.82 -12.09
CA LYS A 54 -17.90 -14.97 -11.30
C LYS A 54 -18.10 -16.05 -10.26
N PHE A 55 -17.36 -17.15 -10.41
CA PHE A 55 -17.39 -18.27 -9.47
C PHE A 55 -16.92 -17.82 -8.09
N ASN A 56 -17.73 -18.06 -7.07
CA ASN A 56 -17.34 -17.86 -5.67
C ASN A 56 -17.45 -19.18 -4.92
N ARG A 57 -16.35 -19.59 -4.29
CA ARG A 57 -16.32 -20.76 -3.41
C ARG A 57 -15.74 -20.34 -2.09
N VAL A 58 -16.53 -20.51 -1.03
CA VAL A 58 -16.07 -20.28 0.34
C VAL A 58 -15.55 -21.56 0.97
N ASP A 59 -14.70 -21.42 2.00
CA ASP A 59 -14.11 -22.60 2.64
C ASP A 59 -15.12 -23.36 3.49
N ILE A 60 -16.02 -22.70 4.21
CA ILE A 60 -17.23 -23.29 4.82
C ILE A 60 -18.33 -22.22 4.83
N LEU A 61 -19.55 -22.60 4.45
CA LEU A 61 -20.77 -21.83 4.68
C LEU A 61 -21.66 -22.55 5.69
N ALA A 62 -22.04 -21.86 6.75
CA ALA A 62 -22.88 -22.40 7.82
C ALA A 62 -24.09 -21.51 8.08
N GLU A 63 -25.13 -22.10 8.67
CA GLU A 63 -26.29 -21.43 9.22
C GLU A 63 -26.36 -21.70 10.72
N ASN A 64 -26.51 -20.65 11.54
CA ASN A 64 -26.67 -20.82 12.99
C ASN A 64 -28.13 -21.05 13.40
N GLU A 65 -28.36 -21.25 14.70
CA GLU A 65 -29.70 -21.44 15.28
C GLU A 65 -30.62 -20.22 15.15
N LYS A 66 -30.06 -19.01 14.95
CA LYS A 66 -30.78 -17.77 14.68
C LYS A 66 -31.14 -17.61 13.19
N GLY A 67 -30.71 -18.54 12.32
CA GLY A 67 -30.90 -18.48 10.88
C GLY A 67 -29.91 -17.58 10.14
N GLU A 68 -28.92 -17.01 10.82
CA GLU A 68 -27.88 -16.16 10.24
C GLU A 68 -26.82 -17.01 9.52
N PHE A 69 -26.17 -16.43 8.52
CA PHE A 69 -25.11 -17.10 7.76
C PHE A 69 -23.73 -16.80 8.31
N ILE A 70 -22.85 -17.81 8.28
CA ILE A 70 -21.48 -17.71 8.73
C ILE A 70 -20.58 -18.27 7.64
N ILE A 71 -19.76 -17.39 7.08
CA ILE A 71 -18.70 -17.72 6.14
C ILE A 71 -17.42 -17.90 6.94
N PHE A 72 -16.78 -19.05 6.84
CA PHE A 72 -15.41 -19.24 7.31
C PHE A 72 -14.47 -19.31 6.11
N GLU A 73 -13.38 -18.54 6.18
CA GLU A 73 -12.39 -18.37 5.12
C GLU A 73 -10.99 -18.43 5.72
N ILE A 74 -10.12 -19.25 5.13
CA ILE A 74 -8.72 -19.34 5.56
C ILE A 74 -7.79 -19.05 4.39
N GLN A 75 -6.95 -18.02 4.53
CA GLN A 75 -6.07 -17.58 3.48
C GLN A 75 -4.60 -17.53 3.92
N ASN A 76 -3.77 -18.30 3.20
CA ASN A 76 -2.33 -18.40 3.45
C ASN A 76 -1.48 -17.44 2.60
N THR A 77 -2.01 -17.02 1.46
CA THR A 77 -1.27 -16.25 0.45
C THR A 77 -1.80 -14.83 0.36
N ARG A 78 -0.87 -13.86 0.27
CA ARG A 78 -1.19 -12.45 0.08
C ARG A 78 -1.98 -12.24 -1.21
N GLU A 79 -3.05 -11.47 -1.12
CA GLU A 79 -3.88 -11.11 -2.26
C GLU A 79 -4.26 -9.62 -2.17
N HIS A 80 -3.94 -8.84 -3.22
CA HIS A 80 -4.27 -7.41 -3.25
C HIS A 80 -5.79 -7.16 -3.23
N THR A 81 -6.56 -8.05 -3.84
CA THR A 81 -8.02 -7.95 -3.98
C THR A 81 -8.80 -8.62 -2.85
N TYR A 82 -8.13 -9.00 -1.75
CA TYR A 82 -8.75 -9.78 -0.67
C TYR A 82 -10.03 -9.12 -0.10
N PHE A 83 -9.99 -7.81 0.18
CA PHE A 83 -11.17 -7.09 0.67
C PHE A 83 -12.33 -7.09 -0.33
N HIS A 84 -12.05 -7.03 -1.63
CA HIS A 84 -13.08 -7.11 -2.67
C HIS A 84 -13.68 -8.52 -2.74
N ARG A 85 -12.85 -9.56 -2.53
CA ARG A 85 -13.31 -10.95 -2.46
C ARG A 85 -14.24 -11.17 -1.27
N MET A 86 -13.88 -10.65 -0.10
CA MET A 86 -14.73 -10.70 1.10
C MET A 86 -16.09 -10.02 0.85
N LEU A 87 -16.07 -8.79 0.32
CA LEU A 87 -17.28 -8.04 -0.01
C LEU A 87 -18.15 -8.82 -1.00
N TYR A 88 -17.57 -9.29 -2.10
CA TYR A 88 -18.28 -10.05 -3.12
C TYR A 88 -18.88 -11.34 -2.56
N GLY A 89 -18.12 -12.08 -1.74
CA GLY A 89 -18.56 -13.34 -1.14
C GLY A 89 -19.77 -13.15 -0.22
N VAL A 90 -19.74 -12.11 0.64
CA VAL A 90 -20.89 -11.77 1.49
C VAL A 90 -22.10 -11.36 0.67
N SER A 91 -21.93 -10.48 -0.33
CA SER A 91 -23.04 -10.07 -1.20
C SER A 91 -23.62 -11.25 -1.98
N LYS A 92 -22.78 -12.20 -2.39
CA LYS A 92 -23.24 -13.39 -3.11
C LYS A 92 -24.03 -14.32 -2.21
N VAL A 93 -23.60 -14.55 -0.97
CA VAL A 93 -24.38 -15.33 0.01
C VAL A 93 -25.75 -14.69 0.26
N ILE A 94 -25.83 -13.37 0.39
CA ILE A 94 -27.11 -12.68 0.56
C ILE A 94 -28.03 -12.92 -0.65
N THR A 95 -27.50 -12.67 -1.85
CA THR A 95 -28.30 -12.74 -3.09
C THR A 95 -28.70 -14.16 -3.48
N ASP A 96 -27.89 -15.17 -3.19
CA ASP A 96 -28.21 -16.57 -3.47
C ASP A 96 -29.25 -17.16 -2.51
N ASN A 97 -29.52 -16.49 -1.40
CA ASN A 97 -30.39 -16.98 -0.33
C ASN A 97 -31.67 -16.15 -0.16
N ILE A 98 -32.06 -15.40 -1.19
CA ILE A 98 -33.37 -14.74 -1.30
C ILE A 98 -34.02 -15.12 -2.64
N SER A 99 -35.29 -15.49 -2.62
CA SER A 99 -36.01 -15.96 -3.81
C SER A 99 -37.02 -14.94 -4.33
N LEU A 100 -37.43 -15.10 -5.60
CA LEU A 100 -38.52 -14.30 -6.16
C LEU A 100 -39.80 -14.53 -5.36
N GLY A 101 -40.40 -13.44 -4.86
CA GLY A 101 -41.59 -13.46 -4.01
C GLY A 101 -41.31 -13.37 -2.52
N ASP A 102 -40.04 -13.43 -2.10
CA ASP A 102 -39.65 -13.08 -0.74
C ASP A 102 -39.64 -11.56 -0.54
N ASP A 103 -40.15 -11.10 0.61
CA ASP A 103 -39.97 -9.74 1.06
C ASP A 103 -38.52 -9.51 1.55
N TYR A 104 -38.06 -8.25 1.50
CA TYR A 104 -36.68 -7.90 1.86
C TYR A 104 -36.35 -8.01 3.35
N ASP A 105 -37.34 -8.12 4.22
CA ASP A 105 -37.14 -8.43 5.63
C ASP A 105 -36.63 -9.85 5.87
N LYS A 106 -36.70 -10.73 4.86
CA LYS A 106 -36.08 -12.06 4.87
C LYS A 106 -34.59 -12.05 4.53
N VAL A 107 -33.98 -10.89 4.22
CA VAL A 107 -32.53 -10.80 4.04
C VAL A 107 -31.85 -11.11 5.37
N ARG A 108 -31.03 -12.15 5.38
CA ARG A 108 -30.39 -12.66 6.61
C ARG A 108 -28.99 -12.09 6.77
N LYS A 109 -28.64 -11.79 8.02
CA LYS A 109 -27.31 -11.30 8.39
C LYS A 109 -26.24 -12.33 8.03
N VAL A 110 -25.07 -11.84 7.63
CA VAL A 110 -23.89 -12.67 7.31
C VAL A 110 -22.72 -12.26 8.21
N TYR A 111 -22.14 -13.23 8.89
CA TYR A 111 -20.85 -13.11 9.56
C TYR A 111 -19.75 -13.66 8.65
N SER A 112 -18.76 -12.84 8.31
CA SER A 112 -17.61 -13.23 7.50
C SER A 112 -16.37 -13.36 8.36
N ILE A 113 -16.02 -14.61 8.70
CA ILE A 113 -14.90 -14.96 9.57
C ILE A 113 -13.69 -15.33 8.71
N ASN A 114 -12.68 -14.46 8.73
CA ASN A 114 -11.53 -14.52 7.83
C ASN A 114 -10.25 -14.70 8.62
N ILE A 115 -9.67 -15.90 8.56
CA ILE A 115 -8.40 -16.23 9.21
C ILE A 115 -7.29 -16.06 8.18
N VAL A 116 -6.41 -15.09 8.40
CA VAL A 116 -5.34 -14.73 7.45
C VAL A 116 -3.95 -14.94 8.03
N TYR A 117 -3.11 -15.66 7.29
CA TYR A 117 -1.71 -15.95 7.64
C TYR A 117 -0.71 -15.04 6.93
N PHE A 118 -1.12 -13.82 6.62
CA PHE A 118 -0.30 -12.81 5.98
C PHE A 118 -0.63 -11.42 6.50
N THR A 119 0.31 -10.48 6.33
CA THR A 119 0.11 -9.07 6.67
C THR A 119 -1.00 -8.47 5.79
N LEU A 120 -2.13 -8.10 6.42
CA LEU A 120 -3.26 -7.50 5.73
C LEU A 120 -3.26 -5.97 5.92
N GLY A 121 -3.10 -5.23 4.83
CA GLY A 121 -3.04 -3.76 4.87
C GLY A 121 -1.97 -3.25 5.85
N GLN A 122 -2.33 -2.26 6.66
CA GLN A 122 -1.50 -1.69 7.72
C GLN A 122 -1.86 -2.24 9.11
N ALA A 123 -2.31 -3.50 9.17
CA ALA A 123 -2.76 -4.12 10.42
C ALA A 123 -1.66 -4.12 11.49
N LYS A 124 -1.99 -3.57 12.66
CA LYS A 124 -1.20 -3.62 13.91
C LYS A 124 -1.78 -4.59 14.92
N ASP A 125 -3.10 -4.74 14.92
CA ASP A 125 -3.82 -5.67 15.78
C ASP A 125 -3.85 -7.08 15.16
N TYR A 126 -4.24 -8.07 15.95
CA TYR A 126 -4.41 -9.46 15.53
C TYR A 126 -5.88 -9.82 15.26
N VAL A 127 -6.85 -9.03 15.74
CA VAL A 127 -8.27 -9.18 15.41
C VAL A 127 -8.86 -7.82 15.03
N TYR A 128 -9.60 -7.78 13.92
CA TYR A 128 -10.38 -6.61 13.52
C TYR A 128 -11.85 -7.01 13.34
N HIS A 129 -12.75 -6.19 13.88
CA HIS A 129 -14.19 -6.30 13.71
C HIS A 129 -14.68 -5.14 12.84
N GLY A 130 -15.21 -5.46 11.66
CA GLY A 130 -15.85 -4.53 10.75
C GLY A 130 -17.36 -4.66 10.84
N LYS A 131 -18.04 -3.57 11.23
CA LYS A 131 -19.50 -3.46 11.19
C LYS A 131 -19.93 -2.19 10.49
N THR A 132 -21.12 -2.19 9.88
CA THR A 132 -21.72 -0.97 9.35
C THR A 132 -22.27 -0.12 10.49
N MET A 133 -21.98 1.18 10.48
CA MET A 133 -22.49 2.14 11.46
C MET A 133 -23.06 3.36 10.74
N PHE A 134 -24.31 3.69 11.02
CA PHE A 134 -24.97 4.88 10.50
C PHE A 134 -24.89 6.00 11.53
N GLN A 135 -23.94 6.92 11.33
CA GLN A 135 -23.65 8.03 12.25
C GLN A 135 -24.13 9.35 11.66
N GLY A 136 -24.72 10.21 12.49
CA GLY A 136 -25.21 11.52 12.09
C GLY A 136 -24.07 12.46 11.65
N LEU A 137 -24.11 12.95 10.40
CA LEU A 137 -23.11 13.88 9.88
C LEU A 137 -23.04 15.20 10.65
N HIS A 138 -24.16 15.65 11.20
CA HIS A 138 -24.27 16.89 11.98
C HIS A 138 -24.30 16.66 13.49
N GLN A 139 -24.39 15.40 13.92
CA GLN A 139 -24.42 14.99 15.32
C GLN A 139 -23.57 13.73 15.47
N PRO A 140 -22.25 13.85 15.71
CA PRO A 140 -21.33 12.70 15.71
C PRO A 140 -21.68 11.63 16.75
N ASN A 141 -22.39 11.96 17.82
CA ASN A 141 -22.77 10.97 18.84
C ASN A 141 -24.13 10.29 18.55
N ASP A 142 -24.82 10.69 17.48
CA ASP A 142 -26.09 10.10 17.08
C ASP A 142 -25.86 8.90 16.17
N ILE A 143 -26.07 7.69 16.71
CA ILE A 143 -26.06 6.44 15.96
C ILE A 143 -27.51 6.05 15.67
N LEU A 144 -27.82 5.86 14.39
CA LEU A 144 -29.18 5.56 13.94
C LEU A 144 -29.65 4.21 14.50
N LYS A 145 -30.67 4.27 15.37
CA LYS A 145 -31.33 3.11 15.95
C LYS A 145 -32.57 2.72 15.17
N LEU A 146 -32.94 1.45 15.26
CA LEU A 146 -34.20 0.96 14.74
C LEU A 146 -35.38 1.49 15.57
N SER A 147 -36.58 1.48 14.98
CA SER A 147 -37.80 1.61 15.76
C SER A 147 -38.08 0.33 16.56
N ASN A 148 -38.94 0.44 17.58
CA ASN A 148 -39.39 -0.75 18.32
C ASN A 148 -40.05 -1.77 17.38
N ARG A 149 -40.91 -1.30 16.47
CA ARG A 149 -41.60 -2.18 15.51
C ARG A 149 -40.64 -2.91 14.58
N GLN A 150 -39.58 -2.24 14.13
CA GLN A 150 -38.53 -2.87 13.32
C GLN A 150 -37.74 -3.90 14.14
N SER A 151 -37.44 -3.61 15.41
CA SER A 151 -36.71 -4.56 16.26
C SER A 151 -37.52 -5.82 16.55
N GLU A 152 -38.82 -5.67 16.82
CA GLU A 152 -39.77 -6.78 16.94
C GLU A 152 -39.84 -7.60 15.66
N LEU A 153 -39.93 -6.93 14.50
CA LEU A 153 -40.13 -7.62 13.22
C LEU A 153 -38.86 -8.33 12.71
N PHE A 154 -37.69 -7.73 12.88
CA PHE A 154 -36.42 -8.26 12.34
C PHE A 154 -35.69 -9.21 13.29
N PHE A 155 -35.83 -9.01 14.60
CA PHE A 155 -35.09 -9.79 15.62
C PHE A 155 -36.01 -10.58 16.55
N GLY A 156 -37.33 -10.38 16.49
CA GLY A 156 -38.27 -11.00 17.43
C GLY A 156 -38.17 -10.45 18.85
N ASP A 157 -37.53 -9.28 19.03
CA ASP A 157 -37.35 -8.67 20.35
C ASP A 157 -38.71 -8.29 20.96
N GLU A 158 -39.03 -8.74 22.17
CA GLU A 158 -40.20 -8.26 22.93
C GLU A 158 -39.83 -6.98 23.70
N ILE A 159 -40.36 -5.84 23.25
CA ILE A 159 -40.02 -4.54 23.86
C ILE A 159 -41.17 -4.09 24.79
N PRO A 160 -40.92 -3.99 26.11
CA PRO A 160 -41.94 -3.53 27.05
C PRO A 160 -42.45 -2.12 26.72
N GLN A 161 -43.73 -1.88 27.01
CA GLN A 161 -44.37 -0.60 26.78
C GLN A 161 -43.61 0.54 27.50
N GLY A 162 -43.33 1.62 26.77
CA GLY A 162 -42.57 2.77 27.28
C GLY A 162 -41.03 2.62 27.21
N ARG A 163 -40.51 1.46 26.80
CA ARG A 163 -39.08 1.29 26.51
C ARG A 163 -38.79 1.48 25.02
N LYS A 164 -37.53 1.81 24.72
CA LYS A 164 -36.99 1.87 23.36
C LYS A 164 -35.99 0.74 23.15
N THR A 165 -35.94 0.25 21.93
CA THR A 165 -34.89 -0.68 21.49
C THR A 165 -33.49 -0.07 21.62
N ASN A 166 -32.50 -0.93 21.81
CA ASN A 166 -31.09 -0.59 21.69
C ASN A 166 -30.47 -1.04 20.36
N ARG A 167 -31.23 -1.72 19.49
CA ARG A 167 -30.76 -2.19 18.18
C ARG A 167 -30.40 -1.02 17.28
N GLU A 168 -29.20 -1.08 16.71
CA GLU A 168 -28.70 -0.13 15.72
C GLU A 168 -29.19 -0.57 14.33
N ALA A 169 -29.37 0.37 13.40
CA ALA A 169 -29.67 0.02 12.01
C ALA A 169 -28.58 -0.86 11.37
N GLY A 170 -27.34 -0.69 11.84
CA GLY A 170 -26.19 -1.51 11.45
C GLY A 170 -26.29 -2.98 11.84
N ASP A 171 -27.12 -3.34 12.83
CA ASP A 171 -27.21 -4.72 13.33
C ASP A 171 -27.78 -5.69 12.28
N ILE A 172 -28.48 -5.19 11.26
CA ILE A 172 -29.01 -5.94 10.11
C ILE A 172 -27.89 -6.27 9.09
N PHE A 173 -26.84 -5.45 9.06
CA PHE A 173 -25.81 -5.53 8.04
C PHE A 173 -24.78 -6.61 8.35
N PRO A 174 -24.05 -7.09 7.33
CA PRO A 174 -22.97 -8.05 7.54
C PRO A 174 -21.88 -7.54 8.48
N GLU A 175 -21.29 -8.48 9.20
CA GLU A 175 -20.12 -8.24 10.05
C GLU A 175 -18.92 -9.03 9.55
N TYR A 176 -17.75 -8.42 9.63
CA TYR A 176 -16.50 -9.00 9.17
C TYR A 176 -15.54 -9.14 10.34
N TYR A 177 -15.07 -10.35 10.57
CA TYR A 177 -14.00 -10.64 11.53
C TYR A 177 -12.76 -11.03 10.76
N LEU A 178 -11.69 -10.23 10.90
CA LEU A 178 -10.39 -10.47 10.29
C LEU A 178 -9.41 -10.87 11.39
N LEU A 179 -8.96 -12.11 11.36
CA LEU A 179 -8.04 -12.70 12.33
C LEU A 179 -6.65 -12.76 11.68
N CYS A 180 -5.83 -11.74 11.96
CA CYS A 180 -4.46 -11.61 11.49
C CYS A 180 -3.52 -12.45 12.38
N VAL A 181 -3.57 -13.76 12.19
CA VAL A 181 -2.93 -14.76 13.08
C VAL A 181 -1.44 -14.46 13.31
N ASN A 182 -0.72 -14.04 12.27
CA ASN A 182 0.72 -13.77 12.39
C ASN A 182 1.04 -12.59 13.34
N ASN A 183 0.11 -11.66 13.54
CA ASN A 183 0.30 -10.47 14.39
C ASN A 183 0.13 -10.76 15.89
N PHE A 184 -0.24 -11.99 16.27
CA PHE A 184 -0.41 -12.35 17.67
C PHE A 184 0.93 -12.68 18.34
N ASP A 185 1.53 -11.69 19.00
CA ASP A 185 2.87 -11.79 19.61
C ASP A 185 2.84 -11.73 21.15
N LYS A 186 1.71 -12.14 21.76
CA LYS A 186 1.45 -12.03 23.20
C LYS A 186 1.16 -13.39 23.81
N LEU A 187 1.18 -13.46 25.15
CA LEU A 187 0.67 -14.62 25.87
C LEU A 187 -0.85 -14.63 25.83
N ALA A 188 -1.45 -15.81 25.67
CA ALA A 188 -2.89 -15.96 25.70
C ALA A 188 -3.46 -15.65 27.09
N VAL A 189 -4.40 -14.70 27.16
CA VAL A 189 -5.05 -14.29 28.42
C VAL A 189 -6.56 -14.49 28.43
N ASN A 190 -7.15 -14.84 27.29
CA ASN A 190 -8.58 -15.11 27.14
C ASN A 190 -8.83 -16.26 26.15
N ASN A 191 -10.08 -16.72 26.05
CA ASN A 191 -10.45 -17.85 25.20
C ASN A 191 -10.14 -17.63 23.71
N LEU A 192 -10.34 -16.41 23.20
CA LEU A 192 -10.01 -16.10 21.80
C LEU A 192 -8.50 -16.15 21.58
N ASP A 193 -7.70 -15.62 22.51
CA ASP A 193 -6.25 -15.67 22.41
C ASP A 193 -5.71 -17.11 22.35
N GLU A 194 -6.27 -18.03 23.14
CA GLU A 194 -5.91 -19.46 23.07
C GLU A 194 -6.20 -20.04 21.67
N TRP A 195 -7.31 -19.64 21.05
CA TRP A 195 -7.61 -20.00 19.67
C TRP A 195 -6.61 -19.39 18.68
N ILE A 196 -6.26 -18.11 18.83
CA ILE A 196 -5.29 -17.45 17.94
C ILE A 196 -3.89 -18.08 18.11
N GLU A 197 -3.49 -18.39 19.34
CA GLU A 197 -2.23 -19.09 19.63
C GLU A 197 -2.19 -20.45 18.95
N PHE A 198 -3.26 -21.24 19.07
CA PHE A 198 -3.39 -22.51 18.36
C PHE A 198 -3.34 -22.32 16.84
N LEU A 199 -4.05 -21.35 16.28
CA LEU A 199 -4.03 -21.07 14.85
C LEU A 199 -2.63 -20.70 14.36
N LYS A 200 -1.84 -19.97 15.18
CA LYS A 200 -0.48 -19.51 14.86
C LYS A 200 0.56 -20.62 14.97
N THR A 201 0.54 -21.36 16.07
CA THR A 201 1.58 -22.35 16.42
C THR A 201 1.24 -23.75 15.91
N GLY A 202 -0.04 -24.05 15.75
CA GLY A 202 -0.55 -25.40 15.53
C GLY A 202 -0.58 -26.27 16.79
N GLU A 203 -0.30 -25.70 17.97
CA GLU A 203 -0.25 -26.42 19.24
C GLU A 203 -1.43 -26.03 20.15
N ILE A 204 -1.98 -27.01 20.86
CA ILE A 204 -3.03 -26.80 21.86
C ILE A 204 -2.46 -27.19 23.22
N SER A 205 -2.36 -26.21 24.13
CA SER A 205 -1.95 -26.45 25.52
C SER A 205 -2.90 -27.42 26.22
N GLU A 206 -2.37 -28.30 27.07
CA GLU A 206 -3.20 -29.18 27.91
C GLU A 206 -4.07 -28.39 28.91
N ALA A 207 -3.59 -27.20 29.31
CA ALA A 207 -4.30 -26.31 30.21
C ALA A 207 -5.34 -25.40 29.51
N ALA A 208 -5.46 -25.47 28.18
CA ALA A 208 -6.38 -24.65 27.41
C ALA A 208 -7.83 -24.86 27.86
N GLN A 209 -8.54 -23.76 28.11
CA GLN A 209 -9.92 -23.75 28.61
C GLN A 209 -10.92 -23.25 27.58
N ALA A 210 -10.45 -22.70 26.45
CA ALA A 210 -11.34 -22.15 25.44
C ALA A 210 -12.31 -23.23 24.92
N PRO A 211 -13.61 -22.90 24.82
CA PRO A 211 -14.60 -23.80 24.25
C PRO A 211 -14.15 -24.35 22.89
N GLY A 212 -14.32 -25.66 22.69
CA GLY A 212 -13.98 -26.36 21.45
C GLY A 212 -12.52 -26.78 21.27
N LEU A 213 -11.54 -26.23 22.02
CA LEU A 213 -10.14 -26.63 21.88
C LEU A 213 -9.88 -28.08 22.34
N ALA A 214 -10.62 -28.56 23.35
CA ALA A 214 -10.54 -29.96 23.76
C ALA A 214 -11.03 -30.93 22.67
N ASP A 215 -12.06 -30.54 21.92
CA ASP A 215 -12.55 -31.30 20.77
C ASP A 215 -11.61 -31.19 19.57
N ALA A 216 -11.02 -30.00 19.36
CA ALA A 216 -9.99 -29.78 18.35
C ALA A 216 -8.79 -30.70 18.61
N ARG A 217 -8.34 -30.85 19.86
CA ARG A 217 -7.26 -31.76 20.24
C ARG A 217 -7.52 -33.20 19.79
N LYS A 218 -8.76 -33.66 19.98
CA LYS A 218 -9.17 -35.02 19.60
C LYS A 218 -9.35 -35.18 18.10
N CYS A 219 -9.91 -34.17 17.44
CA CYS A 219 -10.24 -34.18 16.02
C CYS A 219 -9.03 -34.00 15.11
N LEU A 220 -8.05 -33.21 15.56
CA LEU A 220 -6.90 -32.79 14.76
C LEU A 220 -5.64 -33.61 15.02
N ASP A 221 -5.77 -34.72 15.74
CA ASP A 221 -4.68 -35.65 16.01
C ASP A 221 -4.24 -36.35 14.72
N ILE A 222 -2.99 -36.11 14.27
CA ILE A 222 -2.43 -36.71 13.05
C ILE A 222 -2.45 -38.24 13.11
N ASP A 223 -2.29 -38.84 14.29
CA ASP A 223 -2.19 -40.30 14.41
C ASP A 223 -3.54 -40.99 14.21
N LYS A 224 -4.65 -40.23 14.20
CA LYS A 224 -5.99 -40.74 13.88
C LYS A 224 -6.31 -40.69 12.39
N LEU A 225 -5.46 -40.08 11.56
CA LEU A 225 -5.67 -40.05 10.12
C LEU A 225 -5.50 -41.44 9.52
N THR A 226 -6.36 -41.77 8.56
CA THR A 226 -6.12 -42.90 7.66
C THR A 226 -4.85 -42.68 6.85
N VAL A 227 -4.28 -43.75 6.28
CA VAL A 227 -3.08 -43.66 5.43
C VAL A 227 -3.30 -42.70 4.25
N ALA A 228 -4.50 -42.73 3.64
CA ALA A 228 -4.85 -41.84 2.54
C ALA A 228 -4.88 -40.37 2.98
N GLU A 229 -5.54 -40.07 4.11
CA GLU A 229 -5.60 -38.72 4.67
C GLU A 229 -4.22 -38.20 5.07
N LYS A 230 -3.37 -39.07 5.65
CA LYS A 230 -2.00 -38.71 6.04
C LYS A 230 -1.15 -38.36 4.82
N ASN A 231 -1.24 -39.13 3.74
CA ASN A 231 -0.56 -38.83 2.48
C ASN A 231 -1.05 -37.52 1.86
N ASP A 232 -2.38 -37.29 1.89
CA ASP A 232 -2.99 -36.05 1.43
C ASP A 232 -2.55 -34.83 2.27
N TYR A 233 -2.42 -35.01 3.58
CA TYR A 233 -1.93 -33.97 4.48
C TYR A 233 -0.44 -33.66 4.23
N VAL A 234 0.41 -34.67 4.05
CA VAL A 234 1.83 -34.47 3.69
C VAL A 234 1.94 -33.70 2.37
N ARG A 235 1.16 -34.09 1.34
CA ARG A 235 1.12 -33.39 0.06
C ARG A 235 0.66 -31.94 0.20
N HIS A 236 -0.34 -31.67 1.06
CA HIS A 236 -0.75 -30.29 1.38
C HIS A 236 0.39 -29.48 2.00
N MET A 237 1.11 -30.05 2.96
CA MET A 237 2.24 -29.39 3.61
C MET A 237 3.40 -29.12 2.62
N GLU A 238 3.68 -30.05 1.71
CA GLU A 238 4.65 -29.86 0.63
C GLU A 238 4.22 -28.74 -0.32
N ASN A 239 2.95 -28.71 -0.73
CA ASN A 239 2.41 -27.67 -1.59
C ASN A 239 2.53 -26.28 -0.95
N LEU A 240 2.23 -26.15 0.35
CA LEU A 240 2.41 -24.88 1.08
C LEU A 240 3.88 -24.44 1.14
N ARG A 241 4.81 -25.37 1.36
CA ARG A 241 6.25 -25.09 1.36
C ARG A 241 6.74 -24.66 -0.02
N TYR A 242 6.31 -25.36 -1.06
CA TYR A 242 6.62 -25.04 -2.44
C TYR A 242 6.10 -23.65 -2.82
N GLN A 243 4.82 -23.36 -2.55
CA GLN A 243 4.24 -22.03 -2.79
C GLN A 243 5.02 -20.93 -2.08
N ARG A 244 5.38 -21.13 -0.81
CA ARG A 244 6.21 -20.17 -0.07
C ARG A 244 7.57 -19.96 -0.74
N SER A 245 8.21 -21.02 -1.21
CA SER A 245 9.49 -20.94 -1.92
C SER A 245 9.35 -20.15 -3.22
N VAL A 246 8.33 -20.45 -4.03
CA VAL A 246 8.07 -19.76 -5.31
C VAL A 246 7.83 -18.27 -5.09
N ILE A 247 6.99 -17.91 -4.10
CA ILE A 247 6.72 -16.51 -3.75
C ILE A 247 8.01 -15.80 -3.30
N LYS A 248 8.82 -16.46 -2.47
CA LYS A 248 10.08 -15.89 -2.00
C LYS A 248 11.04 -15.62 -3.15
N THR A 249 11.25 -16.59 -4.03
CA THR A 249 12.11 -16.43 -5.21
C THR A 249 11.61 -15.31 -6.11
N GLY A 250 10.30 -15.25 -6.40
CA GLY A 250 9.73 -14.17 -7.21
C GLY A 250 9.88 -12.79 -6.59
N TYR A 251 9.78 -12.68 -5.25
CA TYR A 251 10.05 -11.43 -4.54
C TYR A 251 11.53 -11.02 -4.62
N ASP A 252 12.44 -11.98 -4.39
CA ASP A 252 13.88 -11.74 -4.44
C ASP A 252 14.33 -11.31 -5.85
N ASP A 253 13.85 -12.00 -6.89
CA ASP A 253 14.13 -11.67 -8.30
C ASP A 253 13.58 -10.29 -8.67
N GLY A 254 12.33 -10.00 -8.27
CA GLY A 254 11.70 -8.69 -8.50
C GLY A 254 12.43 -7.55 -7.81
N TRP A 255 12.88 -7.77 -6.57
CA TRP A 255 13.68 -6.81 -5.80
C TRP A 255 15.05 -6.56 -6.44
N GLN A 256 15.75 -7.62 -6.88
CA GLN A 256 17.03 -7.49 -7.55
C GLN A 256 16.91 -6.73 -8.87
N LYS A 257 15.88 -7.03 -9.67
CA LYS A 257 15.61 -6.30 -10.91
C LYS A 257 15.32 -4.83 -10.63
N GLY A 258 14.44 -4.52 -9.68
CA GLY A 258 14.12 -3.13 -9.31
C GLY A 258 15.34 -2.35 -8.81
N LEU A 259 16.24 -2.97 -8.06
CA LEU A 259 17.51 -2.35 -7.66
C LEU A 259 18.47 -2.14 -8.84
N ALA A 260 18.50 -3.04 -9.82
CA ALA A 260 19.32 -2.89 -11.01
C ALA A 260 18.81 -1.73 -11.88
N ASP A 261 17.50 -1.73 -12.17
CA ASP A 261 16.83 -0.71 -12.98
C ASP A 261 17.01 0.67 -12.32
N GLY A 262 16.72 0.80 -11.01
CA GLY A 262 16.90 2.08 -10.30
C GLY A 262 18.35 2.56 -10.21
N ARG A 263 19.33 1.65 -10.22
CA ARG A 263 20.76 2.03 -10.30
C ARG A 263 21.16 2.48 -11.71
N GLU A 264 20.55 1.91 -12.74
CA GLU A 264 20.78 2.31 -14.12
C GLU A 264 20.18 3.70 -14.38
N GLU A 265 18.90 3.89 -14.05
CA GLU A 265 18.20 5.17 -14.14
C GLU A 265 18.95 6.26 -13.37
N GLY A 266 19.29 6.03 -12.10
CA GLY A 266 20.03 7.00 -11.30
C GLY A 266 21.43 7.34 -11.85
N ARG A 267 22.10 6.41 -12.56
CA ARG A 267 23.37 6.69 -13.24
C ARG A 267 23.17 7.49 -14.53
N GLU A 268 22.10 7.24 -15.27
CA GLU A 268 21.79 8.01 -16.47
C GLU A 268 21.41 9.44 -16.12
N GLU A 269 20.52 9.62 -15.13
CA GLU A 269 20.13 10.93 -14.61
C GLU A 269 21.34 11.69 -14.08
N GLY A 270 22.13 11.09 -13.18
CA GLY A 270 23.32 11.75 -12.64
C GLY A 270 24.37 12.12 -13.70
N ARG A 271 24.51 11.32 -14.77
CA ARG A 271 25.37 11.69 -15.91
C ARG A 271 24.77 12.82 -16.74
N ALA A 272 23.46 12.84 -16.93
CA ALA A 272 22.78 13.89 -17.69
C ALA A 272 22.88 15.23 -16.95
N GLU A 273 22.59 15.23 -15.65
CA GLU A 273 22.72 16.39 -14.76
C GLU A 273 24.17 16.87 -14.71
N GLY A 274 25.13 15.99 -14.41
CA GLY A 274 26.54 16.39 -14.34
C GLY A 274 27.08 16.94 -15.67
N ARG A 275 26.62 16.43 -16.82
CA ARG A 275 26.95 17.02 -18.13
C ARG A 275 26.29 18.37 -18.35
N ALA A 276 25.05 18.54 -17.90
CA ALA A 276 24.32 19.80 -18.04
C ALA A 276 24.96 20.90 -17.18
N GLU A 277 25.26 20.59 -15.92
CA GLU A 277 25.97 21.47 -14.98
C GLU A 277 27.36 21.83 -15.50
N GLY A 278 28.19 20.84 -15.84
CA GLY A 278 29.54 21.11 -16.35
C GLY A 278 29.56 21.93 -17.65
N ARG A 279 28.56 21.76 -18.54
CA ARG A 279 28.40 22.61 -19.73
C ARG A 279 27.90 24.02 -19.41
N ALA A 280 27.16 24.20 -18.32
CA ALA A 280 26.67 25.50 -17.89
C ALA A 280 27.81 26.29 -17.23
N GLU A 281 28.54 25.65 -16.33
CA GLU A 281 29.72 26.19 -15.64
C GLU A 281 30.81 26.57 -16.65
N GLY A 282 31.24 25.63 -17.51
CA GLY A 282 32.26 25.94 -18.52
C GLY A 282 31.84 27.01 -19.53
N ARG A 283 30.53 27.18 -19.79
CA ARG A 283 30.02 28.30 -20.60
C ARG A 283 30.00 29.63 -19.85
N ALA A 284 29.82 29.61 -18.53
CA ALA A 284 29.87 30.80 -17.69
C ALA A 284 31.32 31.28 -17.57
N GLU A 285 32.24 30.39 -17.20
CA GLU A 285 33.67 30.67 -17.09
C GLU A 285 34.25 31.20 -18.41
N GLY A 286 34.04 30.49 -19.52
CA GLY A 286 34.55 30.93 -20.82
C GLY A 286 33.95 32.26 -21.32
N ARG A 287 32.74 32.63 -20.88
CA ARG A 287 32.16 33.96 -21.16
C ARG A 287 32.76 35.05 -20.29
N GLU A 288 33.15 34.73 -19.07
CA GLU A 288 33.79 35.65 -18.14
C GLU A 288 35.21 35.94 -18.60
N GLU A 289 36.02 34.91 -18.85
CA GLU A 289 37.38 35.05 -19.38
C GLU A 289 37.39 35.84 -20.69
N GLY A 290 36.55 35.48 -21.67
CA GLY A 290 36.48 36.20 -22.94
C GLY A 290 36.00 37.66 -22.81
N ARG A 291 35.22 38.00 -21.78
CA ARG A 291 34.84 39.39 -21.49
C ARG A 291 35.98 40.17 -20.85
N GLU A 292 36.75 39.55 -19.96
CA GLU A 292 37.90 40.19 -19.34
C GLU A 292 38.99 40.45 -20.37
N GLU A 293 39.34 39.46 -21.18
CA GLU A 293 40.33 39.58 -22.26
C GLU A 293 39.92 40.66 -23.26
N GLY A 294 38.68 40.60 -23.77
CA GLY A 294 38.18 41.61 -24.70
C GLY A 294 38.09 43.03 -24.10
N ARG A 295 37.85 43.17 -22.79
CA ARG A 295 37.92 44.48 -22.11
C ARG A 295 39.36 44.98 -21.99
N ALA A 296 40.30 44.10 -21.65
CA ALA A 296 41.70 44.45 -21.51
C ALA A 296 42.29 44.90 -22.86
N GLU A 297 42.04 44.13 -23.92
CA GLU A 297 42.45 44.49 -25.29
C GLU A 297 41.81 45.80 -25.75
N GLY A 298 40.49 45.94 -25.61
CA GLY A 298 39.78 47.16 -26.01
C GLY A 298 40.22 48.41 -25.23
N LEU A 299 40.57 48.26 -23.95
CA LEU A 299 41.13 49.36 -23.15
C LEU A 299 42.54 49.74 -23.62
N ALA A 300 43.39 48.75 -23.90
CA ALA A 300 44.75 48.98 -24.40
C ALA A 300 44.73 49.67 -25.77
N GLU A 301 43.90 49.20 -26.70
CA GLU A 301 43.70 49.85 -28.00
C GLU A 301 43.16 51.27 -27.86
N GLY A 302 42.14 51.47 -27.02
CA GLY A 302 41.54 52.79 -26.78
C GLY A 302 42.52 53.79 -26.15
N LEU A 303 43.37 53.35 -25.21
CA LEU A 303 44.43 54.17 -24.63
C LEU A 303 45.48 54.55 -25.67
N ALA A 304 45.94 53.59 -26.49
CA ALA A 304 46.90 53.84 -27.55
C ALA A 304 46.36 54.81 -28.62
N GLU A 305 45.10 54.64 -29.02
CA GLU A 305 44.44 55.56 -29.97
C GLU A 305 44.26 56.95 -29.37
N GLY A 306 43.88 57.03 -28.08
CA GLY A 306 43.76 58.29 -27.34
C GLY A 306 45.08 59.04 -27.21
N GLU A 307 46.17 58.35 -26.86
CA GLU A 307 47.52 58.90 -26.78
C GLU A 307 47.98 59.42 -28.14
N ASN A 308 47.76 58.65 -29.21
CA ASN A 308 48.09 59.08 -30.56
C ASN A 308 47.32 60.34 -30.98
N LYS A 309 46.00 60.40 -30.72
CA LYS A 309 45.18 61.61 -30.96
C LYS A 309 45.68 62.82 -30.15
N ALA A 310 46.06 62.62 -28.88
CA ALA A 310 46.60 63.68 -28.04
C ALA A 310 47.96 64.18 -28.55
N ASN A 311 48.83 63.28 -29.00
CA ASN A 311 50.12 63.61 -29.59
C ASN A 311 49.95 64.39 -30.90
N ILE A 312 48.99 64.01 -31.76
CA ILE A 312 48.65 64.75 -32.99
C ILE A 312 48.13 66.15 -32.65
N ALA A 313 47.18 66.28 -31.71
CA ALA A 313 46.63 67.58 -31.31
C ALA A 313 47.69 68.49 -30.67
N THR A 314 48.67 67.91 -29.98
CA THR A 314 49.81 68.63 -29.42
C THR A 314 50.77 69.06 -30.53
N ALA A 315 51.06 68.18 -31.51
CA ALA A 315 51.89 68.51 -32.66
C ALA A 315 51.32 69.68 -33.47
N GLN A 316 50.01 69.68 -33.71
CA GLN A 316 49.31 70.79 -34.39
C GLN A 316 49.46 72.11 -33.62
N ARG A 317 49.32 72.10 -32.29
CA ARG A 317 49.50 73.29 -31.44
C ARG A 317 50.93 73.80 -31.47
N LEU A 318 51.92 72.92 -31.35
CA LEU A 318 53.34 73.30 -31.37
C LEU A 318 53.78 73.82 -32.74
N LEU A 319 53.29 73.24 -33.84
CA LEU A 319 53.51 73.76 -35.19
C LEU A 319 52.90 75.16 -35.36
N ALA A 320 51.69 75.40 -34.86
CA ALA A 320 51.05 76.72 -34.88
C ALA A 320 51.80 77.78 -34.05
N MET A 321 52.56 77.36 -33.03
CA MET A 321 53.43 78.23 -32.23
C MET A 321 54.80 78.49 -32.89
N GLY A 322 55.07 77.95 -34.08
CA GLY A 322 56.27 78.23 -34.88
C GLY A 322 57.49 77.36 -34.55
N LEU A 323 57.32 76.24 -33.85
CA LEU A 323 58.42 75.30 -33.58
C LEU A 323 58.82 74.53 -34.84
N SER A 324 60.09 74.11 -34.93
CA SER A 324 60.58 73.32 -36.06
C SER A 324 60.03 71.88 -36.03
N THR A 325 59.98 71.23 -37.20
CA THR A 325 59.52 69.84 -37.34
C THR A 325 60.27 68.87 -36.43
N ASP A 326 61.58 69.07 -36.26
CA ASP A 326 62.42 68.25 -35.37
C ASP A 326 62.06 68.47 -33.89
N GLN A 327 61.79 69.71 -33.48
CA GLN A 327 61.38 70.03 -32.11
C GLN A 327 59.99 69.45 -31.79
N VAL A 328 59.07 69.49 -32.75
CA VAL A 328 57.73 68.92 -32.59
C VAL A 328 57.79 67.38 -32.55
N SER A 329 58.67 66.75 -33.33
CA SER A 329 58.89 65.30 -33.33
C SER A 329 59.43 64.83 -31.99
N ALA A 330 60.44 65.51 -31.46
CA ALA A 330 60.98 65.21 -30.14
C ALA A 330 59.95 65.36 -29.01
N ALA A 331 59.07 66.37 -29.08
CA ALA A 331 58.09 66.64 -28.03
C ALA A 331 56.86 65.72 -28.05
N THR A 332 56.44 65.24 -29.22
CA THR A 332 55.21 64.45 -29.39
C THR A 332 55.47 62.98 -29.67
N GLN A 333 56.73 62.60 -29.83
CA GLN A 333 57.18 61.25 -30.19
C GLN A 333 56.58 60.73 -31.50
N LEU A 334 56.00 61.62 -32.32
CA LEU A 334 55.51 61.29 -33.64
C LEU A 334 56.67 61.29 -34.65
N PRO A 335 56.69 60.35 -35.61
CA PRO A 335 57.69 60.34 -36.68
C PRO A 335 57.69 61.66 -37.47
N ILE A 336 58.87 62.12 -37.87
CA ILE A 336 59.06 63.38 -38.62
C ILE A 336 58.17 63.43 -39.87
N GLU A 337 58.09 62.33 -40.63
CA GLU A 337 57.23 62.22 -41.81
C GLU A 337 55.74 62.50 -41.52
N HIS A 338 55.28 62.12 -40.33
CA HIS A 338 53.89 62.34 -39.91
C HIS A 338 53.63 63.81 -39.57
N ILE A 339 54.62 64.48 -38.99
CA ILE A 339 54.58 65.90 -38.65
C ILE A 339 54.67 66.78 -39.90
N GLU A 340 55.48 66.40 -40.89
CA GLU A 340 55.55 67.08 -42.18
C GLU A 340 54.21 67.02 -42.93
N LYS A 341 53.55 65.86 -42.92
CA LYS A 341 52.19 65.71 -43.45
C LYS A 341 51.19 66.61 -42.71
N LEU A 342 51.22 66.64 -41.38
CA LEU A 342 50.36 67.53 -40.57
C LEU A 342 50.61 69.01 -40.89
N LYS A 343 51.88 69.42 -41.02
CA LYS A 343 52.27 70.79 -41.38
C LYS A 343 51.73 71.19 -42.76
N SER A 344 51.91 70.34 -43.77
CA SER A 344 51.37 70.58 -45.11
C SER A 344 49.85 70.76 -45.13
N SER A 345 49.12 70.01 -44.30
CA SER A 345 47.66 70.13 -44.19
C SER A 345 47.16 71.39 -43.48
N LEU A 346 47.99 72.00 -42.62
CA LEU A 346 47.72 73.26 -41.93
C LEU A 346 48.00 74.47 -42.83
N ASP A 347 49.01 74.40 -43.69
CA ASP A 347 49.38 75.46 -44.64
C ASP A 347 48.41 75.57 -45.84
N THR A 348 47.49 74.60 -46.01
CA THR A 348 46.50 74.56 -47.11
C THR A 348 45.10 75.04 -46.69
N LYS A 349 44.92 75.51 -45.45
CA LYS A 349 43.70 76.16 -44.94
C LYS A 349 43.96 77.63 -44.70
#